data_AF-A0A1R4HD46-F1
#
_entry.id   AF-A0A1R4HD46-F1
#
_cell.length_a   1.000
_cell.length_b   1.000
_cell.length_c   1.000
_cell.angle_alpha   90.00
_cell.angle_beta   90.00
_cell.angle_gamma   90.00
#
_symmetry.space_group_name_H-M   'P 1'
#
loop_
_entity.id
_entity.type
_entity.pdbx_description
1 polymer ?
#
loop_
_entity_poly.entity_id
_entity_poly.type
_entity_poly.pdbx_seq_one_letter_code
_entity_poly.pdbx_strand_id
1 'polypeptide(L)'
;MGCGKSYWSKQLSRELKIPVCDIDDIIEDKYNAKIWEIFHAKGEDYFREIEYQVLQDLIRIKNDCIVSCGGGIPCYNNNMALMNVHGITLYLKASKEYVFNNLKRNRERRPLIAKLNDVELRSFIDIKLDERKSHYEKAMYIIDIDNIESSDILKTVINCINQHELNRYCGDNPSVLIQPPK
;
A
#
# COMPACT_ATOMS: atom_id res chain seq x y z
N MET A 1 4.95 5.77 -1.38
CA MET A 1 4.17 6.42 -2.47
C MET A 1 4.84 6.06 -3.80
N GLY A 2 4.16 6.12 -4.94
CA GLY A 2 4.81 5.92 -6.25
C GLY A 2 4.94 4.47 -6.75
N CYS A 3 4.49 3.46 -5.99
CA CYS A 3 4.46 2.04 -6.42
C CYS A 3 3.17 1.62 -7.15
N GLY A 4 2.30 2.56 -7.53
CA GLY A 4 1.11 2.25 -8.34
C GLY A 4 -0.09 1.63 -7.60
N LYS A 5 -0.13 1.63 -6.26
CA LYS A 5 -1.22 0.99 -5.48
C LYS A 5 -2.63 1.35 -5.95
N SER A 6 -2.96 2.64 -6.08
CA SER A 6 -4.30 3.08 -6.52
C SER A 6 -4.64 2.66 -7.96
N TYR A 7 -3.62 2.39 -8.80
CA TYR A 7 -3.84 1.82 -10.13
C TYR A 7 -4.10 0.31 -10.04
N TRP A 8 -3.23 -0.42 -9.36
CA TRP A 8 -3.33 -1.88 -9.22
C TRP A 8 -4.56 -2.33 -8.43
N SER A 9 -4.97 -1.59 -7.39
CA SER A 9 -6.18 -1.90 -6.63
C SER A 9 -7.43 -1.82 -7.51
N LYS A 10 -7.50 -0.83 -8.42
CA LYS A 10 -8.62 -0.69 -9.38
C LYS A 10 -8.64 -1.81 -10.41
N GLN A 11 -7.47 -2.24 -10.89
CA GLN A 11 -7.39 -3.39 -11.81
C GLN A 11 -7.82 -4.68 -11.10
N LEU A 12 -7.31 -4.91 -9.89
CA LEU A 12 -7.64 -6.07 -9.07
C LEU A 12 -9.13 -6.13 -8.73
N SER A 13 -9.73 -4.99 -8.41
CA SER A 13 -11.15 -4.86 -8.13
C SER A 13 -12.03 -5.28 -9.31
N ARG A 14 -11.66 -4.89 -10.54
CA ARG A 14 -12.39 -5.28 -11.75
C ARG A 14 -12.33 -6.78 -11.99
N GLU A 15 -11.15 -7.36 -11.80
CA GLU A 15 -10.92 -8.78 -12.04
C GLU A 15 -11.62 -9.66 -10.99
N LEU A 16 -11.49 -9.31 -9.70
CA LEU A 16 -12.07 -10.07 -8.59
C LEU A 16 -13.52 -9.71 -8.26
N LYS A 17 -14.04 -8.61 -8.82
CA LYS A 17 -15.35 -8.02 -8.47
C LYS A 17 -15.47 -7.66 -6.97
N ILE A 18 -14.37 -7.25 -6.37
CA ILE A 18 -14.27 -6.82 -4.97
C ILE A 18 -14.13 -5.29 -4.92
N PRO A 19 -14.86 -4.56 -4.06
CA PRO A 19 -14.75 -3.10 -3.97
C PRO A 19 -13.38 -2.64 -3.48
N VAL A 20 -12.94 -1.44 -3.90
CA VAL A 20 -11.74 -0.78 -3.38
C VAL A 20 -12.13 0.22 -2.31
N CYS A 21 -11.40 0.19 -1.19
CA CYS A 21 -11.42 1.21 -0.15
C CYS A 21 -10.04 1.89 -0.12
N ASP A 22 -9.93 3.13 -0.59
CA ASP A 22 -8.71 3.92 -0.39
C ASP A 22 -8.83 4.71 0.92
N ILE A 23 -7.90 4.48 1.86
CA ILE A 23 -7.96 5.12 3.17
C ILE A 23 -7.82 6.64 3.04
N ASP A 24 -7.00 7.10 2.09
CA ASP A 24 -6.83 8.53 1.84
C ASP A 24 -8.17 9.16 1.40
N ASP A 25 -8.89 8.52 0.48
CA ASP A 25 -10.21 8.99 0.00
C ASP A 25 -11.26 8.98 1.14
N ILE A 26 -11.30 7.91 1.95
CA ILE A 26 -12.22 7.81 3.10
C ILE A 26 -11.97 8.92 4.12
N ILE A 27 -10.70 9.28 4.36
CA ILE A 27 -10.36 10.38 5.26
C ILE A 27 -10.84 11.71 4.67
N GLU A 28 -10.59 11.97 3.39
CA GLU A 28 -11.04 13.22 2.77
C GLU A 28 -12.56 13.38 2.83
N ASP A 29 -13.31 12.30 2.58
CA ASP A 29 -14.77 12.30 2.65
C ASP A 29 -15.27 12.48 4.10
N LYS A 30 -14.68 11.75 5.06
CA LYS A 30 -15.09 11.81 6.48
C LYS A 30 -14.87 13.18 7.11
N TYR A 31 -13.80 13.89 6.70
CA TYR A 31 -13.44 15.20 7.24
C TYR A 31 -13.89 16.37 6.36
N ASN A 32 -14.45 16.09 5.17
CA ASN A 32 -14.78 17.08 4.16
C ASN A 32 -13.63 18.07 3.92
N ALA A 33 -12.41 17.55 3.86
CA ALA A 33 -11.17 18.30 3.78
C ALA A 33 -10.11 17.48 3.06
N LYS A 34 -9.25 18.13 2.27
CA LYS A 34 -8.13 17.47 1.63
C LYS A 34 -7.07 17.07 2.65
N ILE A 35 -6.36 15.97 2.38
CA ILE A 35 -5.29 15.47 3.28
C ILE A 35 -4.31 16.58 3.62
N TRP A 36 -3.93 17.41 2.65
CA TRP A 36 -2.99 18.51 2.85
C TRP A 36 -3.49 19.58 3.80
N GLU A 37 -4.81 19.82 3.84
CA GLU A 37 -5.44 20.76 4.78
C GLU A 37 -5.38 20.19 6.19
N ILE A 38 -5.66 18.89 6.35
CA ILE A 38 -5.59 18.18 7.64
C ILE A 38 -4.15 18.21 8.18
N PHE A 39 -3.17 17.86 7.35
CA PHE A 39 -1.75 17.92 7.72
C PHE A 39 -1.32 19.32 8.15
N HIS A 40 -1.71 20.36 7.41
CA HIS A 40 -1.34 21.74 7.73
C HIS A 40 -1.99 22.22 9.04
N ALA A 41 -3.24 21.85 9.28
CA ALA A 41 -4.00 22.30 10.45
C ALA A 41 -3.67 21.53 11.74
N LYS A 42 -3.31 20.24 11.63
CA LYS A 42 -3.24 19.32 12.79
C LYS A 42 -1.92 18.56 12.93
N GLY A 43 -1.04 18.63 11.93
CA GLY A 43 0.24 17.93 11.92
C GLY A 43 0.14 16.45 11.54
N GLU A 44 1.31 15.81 11.40
CA GLU A 44 1.42 14.42 10.96
C GLU A 44 0.90 13.43 11.99
N ASP A 45 1.24 13.58 13.27
CA ASP A 45 0.84 12.63 14.32
C ASP A 45 -0.68 12.48 14.41
N TYR A 46 -1.41 13.59 14.34
CA TYR A 46 -2.87 13.57 14.30
C TYR A 46 -3.40 12.83 13.05
N PHE A 47 -2.79 13.06 11.88
CA PHE A 47 -3.18 12.34 10.66
C PHE A 47 -2.93 10.83 10.79
N ARG A 48 -1.84 10.41 11.47
CA ARG A 48 -1.56 8.99 11.72
C ARG A 48 -2.58 8.34 12.65
N GLU A 49 -3.05 9.06 13.65
CA GLU A 49 -4.16 8.60 14.50
C GLU A 49 -5.46 8.43 13.71
N ILE A 50 -5.74 9.32 12.76
CA ILE A 50 -6.90 9.16 11.87
C ILE A 50 -6.74 7.94 10.96
N GLU A 51 -5.59 7.76 10.31
CA GLU A 51 -5.32 6.58 9.48
C GLU A 51 -5.52 5.28 10.28
N TYR A 52 -5.04 5.25 11.52
CA TYR A 52 -5.23 4.12 12.43
C TYR A 52 -6.72 3.84 12.70
N GLN A 53 -7.49 4.87 13.04
CA GLN A 53 -8.92 4.75 13.30
C GLN A 53 -9.69 4.25 12.06
N VAL A 54 -9.40 4.80 10.87
CA VAL A 54 -10.07 4.37 9.63
C VAL A 54 -9.70 2.93 9.28
N LEU A 55 -8.45 2.51 9.50
CA LEU A 55 -8.05 1.12 9.33
C LEU A 55 -8.82 0.17 10.28
N GLN A 56 -8.97 0.57 11.55
CA GLN A 56 -9.76 -0.19 12.53
C GLN A 56 -11.24 -0.29 12.14
N ASP A 57 -11.82 0.81 11.65
CA ASP A 57 -13.20 0.85 11.18
C ASP A 57 -13.40 -0.12 9.99
N LEU A 58 -12.48 -0.12 9.01
CA LEU A 58 -12.51 -1.03 7.86
C LEU A 58 -12.41 -2.50 8.28
N ILE A 59 -11.54 -2.83 9.23
CA ILE A 59 -11.37 -4.21 9.74
C ILE A 59 -12.67 -4.73 10.40
N ARG A 60 -13.48 -3.86 10.97
CA ARG A 60 -14.76 -4.24 11.60
C ARG A 60 -15.86 -4.50 10.58
N ILE A 61 -15.72 -4.04 9.35
CA ILE A 61 -16.67 -4.32 8.27
C ILE A 61 -16.49 -5.78 7.85
N LYS A 62 -17.59 -6.55 7.86
CA LYS A 62 -17.56 -7.99 7.55
C LYS A 62 -17.61 -8.33 6.06
N ASN A 63 -17.28 -7.37 5.19
CA ASN A 63 -17.33 -7.54 3.75
C ASN A 63 -15.92 -7.52 3.16
N ASP A 64 -15.68 -8.36 2.16
CA ASP A 64 -14.42 -8.37 1.43
C ASP A 64 -14.22 -7.04 0.69
N CYS A 65 -13.03 -6.45 0.86
CA CYS A 65 -12.63 -5.25 0.15
C CYS A 65 -11.11 -5.24 -0.09
N ILE A 66 -10.69 -4.52 -1.13
CA ILE A 66 -9.29 -4.23 -1.41
C ILE A 66 -8.96 -2.90 -0.74
N VAL A 67 -8.09 -2.92 0.26
CA VAL A 67 -7.69 -1.70 0.97
C VAL A 67 -6.41 -1.12 0.36
N SER A 68 -6.50 0.10 -0.18
CA SER A 68 -5.33 0.89 -0.60
C SER A 68 -4.86 1.74 0.58
N CYS A 69 -3.71 1.38 1.14
CA CYS A 69 -3.15 2.07 2.30
C CYS A 69 -2.24 3.24 1.89
N GLY A 70 -2.32 4.34 2.64
CA GLY A 70 -1.29 5.39 2.64
C GLY A 70 0.09 4.79 2.93
N GLY A 71 1.15 5.43 2.40
CA GLY A 71 2.52 4.90 2.57
C GLY A 71 3.02 4.91 4.03
N GLY A 72 2.40 5.69 4.92
CA GLY A 72 2.77 5.71 6.33
C GLY A 72 2.12 4.60 7.14
N ILE A 73 0.91 4.15 6.76
CA ILE A 73 0.05 3.28 7.59
C ILE A 73 0.78 2.09 8.21
N PRO A 74 1.59 1.28 7.49
CA PRO A 74 2.25 0.10 8.09
C PRO A 74 3.24 0.43 9.21
N CYS A 75 3.70 1.68 9.32
CA CYS A 75 4.75 2.11 10.23
C CYS A 75 4.25 2.52 11.62
N TYR A 76 2.94 2.72 11.80
CA TYR A 76 2.35 3.25 13.04
C TYR A 76 1.48 2.21 13.74
N ASN A 77 1.33 2.34 15.07
CA ASN A 77 0.40 1.57 15.92
C ASN A 77 0.36 0.04 15.67
N ASN A 78 1.50 -0.54 15.26
CA ASN A 78 1.61 -1.94 14.86
C ASN A 78 0.63 -2.37 13.76
N ASN A 79 0.21 -1.42 12.91
CA ASN A 79 -0.76 -1.62 11.84
C ASN A 79 -0.38 -2.74 10.89
N MET A 80 0.91 -2.94 10.63
CA MET A 80 1.35 -4.04 9.78
C MET A 80 0.95 -5.41 10.35
N ALA A 81 1.12 -5.62 11.66
CA ALA A 81 0.70 -6.86 12.30
C ALA A 81 -0.82 -6.99 12.30
N LEU A 82 -1.53 -5.91 12.59
CA LEU A 82 -2.99 -5.87 12.53
C LEU A 82 -3.53 -6.24 11.13
N MET A 83 -2.97 -5.64 10.07
CA MET A 83 -3.34 -5.96 8.70
C MET A 83 -3.07 -7.43 8.36
N ASN A 84 -1.96 -8.00 8.84
CA ASN A 84 -1.67 -9.43 8.66
C ASN A 84 -2.67 -10.34 9.40
N VAL A 85 -3.23 -9.92 10.53
CA VAL A 85 -4.23 -10.73 11.25
C VAL A 85 -5.56 -10.74 10.50
N HIS A 86 -5.95 -9.61 9.92
CA HIS A 86 -7.31 -9.41 9.39
C HIS A 86 -7.42 -9.50 7.86
N GLY A 87 -6.31 -9.63 7.12
CA GLY A 87 -6.35 -9.72 5.67
C GLY A 87 -5.05 -10.21 5.05
N ILE A 88 -5.03 -10.16 3.71
CA ILE A 88 -3.87 -10.53 2.91
C ILE A 88 -3.08 -9.26 2.59
N THR A 89 -1.84 -9.16 3.08
CA THR A 89 -1.01 -7.99 2.85
C THR A 89 -0.06 -8.19 1.67
N LEU A 90 -0.11 -7.25 0.74
CA LEU A 90 0.67 -7.25 -0.49
C LEU A 90 1.60 -6.04 -0.51
N TYR A 91 2.90 -6.26 -0.46
CA TYR A 91 3.90 -5.21 -0.65
C TYR A 91 4.38 -5.19 -2.10
N LEU A 92 3.96 -4.17 -2.86
CA LEU A 92 4.52 -3.86 -4.17
C LEU A 92 5.88 -3.18 -4.00
N LYS A 93 6.94 -4.00 -4.00
CA LYS A 93 8.32 -3.58 -3.84
C LYS A 93 8.86 -3.02 -5.15
N ALA A 94 9.29 -1.77 -5.10
CA ALA A 94 9.79 -1.04 -6.24
C ALA A 94 11.16 -0.43 -5.93
N SER A 95 12.02 -0.32 -6.93
CA SER A 95 13.31 0.33 -6.83
C SER A 95 13.14 1.83 -6.58
N LYS A 96 14.19 2.42 -6.01
CA LYS A 96 14.27 3.88 -5.80
C LYS A 96 14.05 4.62 -7.12
N GLU A 97 14.58 4.08 -8.23
CA GLU A 97 14.43 4.66 -9.57
C GLU A 97 13.00 4.56 -10.11
N TYR A 98 12.35 3.40 -9.94
CA TYR A 98 10.94 3.24 -10.30
C TYR A 98 10.05 4.25 -9.56
N VAL A 99 10.24 4.35 -8.24
CA VAL A 99 9.48 5.29 -7.40
C VAL A 99 9.74 6.73 -7.83
N PHE A 100 10.99 7.10 -8.09
CA PHE A 100 11.35 8.44 -8.58
C PHE A 100 10.63 8.79 -9.88
N ASN A 101 10.71 7.91 -10.89
CA ASN A 101 10.10 8.13 -12.19
C ASN A 101 8.57 8.27 -12.11
N ASN A 102 7.92 7.51 -11.24
CA ASN A 102 6.48 7.63 -11.02
C ASN A 102 6.08 8.90 -10.26
N LEU A 103 6.86 9.30 -9.24
CA LEU A 103 6.58 10.51 -8.47
C LEU A 103 6.82 11.77 -9.29
N LYS A 104 7.85 11.78 -10.16
CA LYS A 104 8.18 12.92 -11.02
C LYS A 104 7.03 13.34 -11.94
N ARG A 105 6.24 12.38 -12.46
CA ARG A 105 5.12 12.64 -13.40
C ARG A 105 3.92 13.34 -12.78
N ASN A 106 3.77 13.33 -11.44
CA ASN A 106 2.62 13.90 -10.74
C ASN A 106 3.04 14.55 -9.40
N ARG A 107 4.23 15.16 -9.38
CA ARG A 107 4.86 15.68 -8.16
C ARG A 107 4.05 16.83 -7.57
N GLU A 108 3.50 17.71 -8.40
CA GLU A 108 2.77 18.91 -7.94
C GLU A 108 1.50 18.59 -7.14
N ARG A 109 0.90 17.40 -7.33
CA ARG A 109 -0.31 16.98 -6.60
C ARG A 109 -0.01 16.38 -5.21
N ARG A 110 1.25 16.32 -4.80
CA ARG A 110 1.69 15.62 -3.58
C ARG A 110 2.38 16.60 -2.62
N PRO A 111 1.69 17.12 -1.59
CA PRO A 111 2.16 18.22 -0.74
C PRO A 111 3.57 18.02 -0.16
N LEU A 112 3.87 16.80 0.29
CA LEU A 112 5.16 16.44 0.89
C LEU A 112 6.35 16.55 -0.07
N ILE A 113 6.12 16.47 -1.37
CA ILE A 113 7.19 16.45 -2.39
C ILE A 113 7.02 17.52 -3.48
N ALA A 114 5.93 18.30 -3.46
CA ALA A 114 5.58 19.24 -4.52
C ALA A 114 6.67 20.29 -4.77
N LYS A 115 7.37 20.72 -3.71
CA LYS A 115 8.41 21.75 -3.76
C LYS A 115 9.84 21.20 -3.94
N LEU A 116 10.02 19.88 -3.94
CA LEU A 116 11.34 19.27 -4.00
C LEU A 116 11.86 19.24 -5.44
N ASN A 117 13.11 19.63 -5.65
CA ASN A 117 13.83 19.40 -6.89
C ASN A 117 14.20 17.90 -7.06
N ASP A 118 14.80 17.52 -8.18
CA ASP A 118 15.08 16.11 -8.49
C ASP A 118 16.10 15.48 -7.52
N VAL A 119 17.08 16.25 -7.03
CA VAL A 119 18.06 15.77 -6.03
C VAL A 119 17.38 15.57 -4.68
N GLU A 120 16.62 16.57 -4.23
CA GLU A 120 15.87 16.51 -2.97
C GLU A 120 14.82 15.40 -2.97
N LEU A 121 14.15 15.17 -4.11
CA LEU A 121 13.19 14.09 -4.26
C LEU A 121 13.87 12.71 -4.15
N ARG A 122 15.05 12.54 -4.75
CA ARG A 122 15.83 11.30 -4.61
C ARG A 122 16.22 11.05 -3.17
N SER A 123 16.76 12.05 -2.48
CA SER A 123 17.08 11.96 -1.04
C SER A 123 15.85 11.65 -0.19
N PHE A 124 14.70 12.29 -0.48
CA PHE A 124 13.45 12.01 0.20
C PHE A 124 13.00 10.55 0.02
N ILE A 125 13.07 10.04 -1.21
CA ILE A 125 12.71 8.64 -1.52
C ILE A 125 13.64 7.67 -0.80
N ASP A 126 14.95 7.96 -0.82
CA ASP A 126 15.98 7.15 -0.18
C ASP A 126 15.70 6.97 1.32
N ILE A 127 15.59 8.09 2.04
CA ILE A 127 15.27 8.14 3.47
C ILE A 127 13.95 7.43 3.75
N LYS A 128 12.88 7.75 3.01
CA LYS A 128 11.54 7.22 3.29
C LYS A 128 11.34 5.76 2.90
N LEU A 129 12.13 5.21 2.00
CA LEU A 129 12.10 3.77 1.74
C LEU A 129 12.88 3.02 2.80
N ASP A 130 14.05 3.52 3.20
CA ASP A 130 14.87 2.87 4.21
C ASP A 130 14.20 2.88 5.60
N GLU A 131 13.60 4.00 6.01
CA GLU A 131 12.80 4.10 7.25
C GLU A 131 11.64 3.08 7.30
N ARG A 132 11.01 2.81 6.15
CA ARG A 132 9.78 2.02 6.08
C ARG A 132 10.02 0.55 5.73
N LYS A 133 11.22 0.21 5.25
CA LYS A 133 11.57 -1.12 4.74
C LYS A 133 11.27 -2.22 5.74
N SER A 134 11.69 -2.05 7.00
CA SER A 134 11.48 -3.04 8.07
C SER A 134 10.00 -3.31 8.39
N HIS A 135 9.11 -2.36 8.08
CA HIS A 135 7.67 -2.53 8.23
C HIS A 135 7.08 -3.19 6.98
N TYR A 136 7.44 -2.73 5.79
CA TYR A 136 6.91 -3.29 4.54
C TYR A 136 7.33 -4.75 4.31
N GLU A 137 8.54 -5.14 4.73
CA GLU A 137 9.04 -6.51 4.60
C GLU A 137 8.32 -7.52 5.51
N LYS A 138 7.45 -7.05 6.42
CA LYS A 138 6.56 -7.92 7.21
C LYS A 138 5.26 -8.26 6.50
N ALA A 139 5.04 -7.77 5.27
CA ALA A 139 3.90 -8.18 4.46
C ALA A 139 3.95 -9.68 4.14
N MET A 140 2.78 -10.31 4.03
CA MET A 140 2.67 -11.74 3.73
C MET A 140 3.25 -12.08 2.36
N TYR A 141 3.03 -11.20 1.38
CA TYR A 141 3.56 -11.35 0.04
C TYR A 141 4.30 -10.08 -0.38
N ILE A 142 5.51 -10.26 -0.88
CA ILE A 142 6.33 -9.20 -1.44
C ILE A 142 6.42 -9.45 -2.94
N ILE A 143 5.97 -8.48 -3.73
CA ILE A 143 5.93 -8.55 -5.19
C ILE A 143 6.90 -7.50 -5.72
N ASP A 144 8.00 -7.97 -6.30
CA ASP A 144 8.96 -7.10 -7.00
C ASP A 144 8.32 -6.63 -8.31
N ILE A 145 8.07 -5.33 -8.44
CA ILE A 145 7.42 -4.74 -9.62
C ILE A 145 8.40 -4.09 -10.59
N ASP A 146 9.71 -4.14 -10.33
CA ASP A 146 10.72 -3.65 -11.26
C ASP A 146 10.95 -4.64 -12.41
N ASN A 147 10.86 -5.94 -12.10
CA ASN A 147 11.27 -7.02 -12.99
C ASN A 147 10.10 -7.77 -13.65
N ILE A 148 8.87 -7.29 -13.48
CA ILE A 148 7.65 -7.95 -13.97
C ILE A 148 6.96 -7.05 -14.99
N GLU A 149 6.58 -7.60 -16.15
CA GLU A 149 5.74 -6.89 -17.10
C GLU A 149 4.40 -6.51 -16.45
N SER A 150 3.83 -5.36 -16.82
CA SER A 150 2.60 -4.87 -16.20
C SER A 150 1.45 -5.89 -16.25
N SER A 151 1.32 -6.67 -17.33
CA SER A 151 0.32 -7.72 -17.46
C SER A 151 0.47 -8.87 -16.46
N ASP A 152 1.68 -9.09 -15.91
CA ASP A 152 1.98 -10.21 -15.04
C ASP A 152 1.95 -9.84 -13.57
N ILE A 153 2.00 -8.54 -13.22
CA ILE A 153 1.82 -8.09 -11.83
C ILE A 153 0.44 -8.49 -11.31
N LEU A 154 -0.62 -8.23 -12.09
CA LEU A 154 -2.00 -8.55 -11.67
C LEU A 154 -2.19 -10.07 -11.49
N LYS A 155 -1.67 -10.88 -12.43
CA LYS A 155 -1.71 -12.34 -12.34
C LYS A 155 -0.96 -12.83 -11.10
N THR A 156 0.23 -12.28 -10.84
CA THR A 156 1.02 -12.60 -9.65
C THR A 156 0.26 -12.30 -8.36
N VAL A 157 -0.37 -11.12 -8.27
CA VAL A 157 -1.22 -10.75 -7.13
C VAL A 157 -2.36 -11.75 -6.92
N ILE A 158 -3.09 -12.09 -7.98
CA ILE A 158 -4.21 -13.03 -7.91
C ILE A 158 -3.73 -14.42 -7.49
N ASN A 159 -2.59 -14.87 -8.02
CA ASN A 159 -1.99 -16.13 -7.61
C ASN A 159 -1.62 -16.14 -6.12
N CYS A 160 -1.04 -15.05 -5.60
CA CYS A 160 -0.76 -14.92 -4.17
C CYS A 160 -2.04 -15.03 -3.31
N ILE A 161 -3.12 -14.37 -3.73
CA ILE A 161 -4.43 -14.43 -3.04
C ILE A 161 -4.99 -15.85 -3.06
N ASN A 162 -5.05 -16.48 -4.24
CA ASN A 162 -5.56 -17.85 -4.37
C ASN A 162 -4.76 -18.85 -3.54
N GLN A 163 -3.42 -18.73 -3.52
CA GLN A 163 -2.56 -19.58 -2.69
C GLN A 163 -2.79 -19.34 -1.19
N HIS A 164 -3.01 -18.09 -0.77
CA HIS A 164 -3.32 -17.79 0.62
C HIS A 164 -4.62 -18.45 1.07
N GLU A 165 -5.67 -18.34 0.25
CA GLU A 165 -6.97 -18.96 0.52
C GLU A 165 -6.83 -20.48 0.59
N LEU A 166 -6.13 -21.11 -0.38
CA LEU A 166 -5.86 -22.55 -0.36
C LEU A 166 -5.15 -23.00 0.93
N ASN A 167 -4.12 -22.27 1.38
CA ASN A 167 -3.40 -22.60 2.61
C ASN A 167 -4.29 -22.48 3.85
N ARG A 168 -5.22 -21.51 3.88
CA ARG A 168 -6.24 -21.41 4.94
C ARG A 168 -7.18 -22.62 4.99
N TYR A 169 -7.58 -23.15 3.84
CA TYR A 169 -8.44 -24.34 3.76
C TYR A 169 -7.70 -25.64 4.11
N CYS A 170 -6.40 -25.74 3.79
CA CYS A 170 -5.60 -26.94 4.01
C CYS A 170 -4.98 -27.05 5.42
N GLY A 171 -4.95 -25.96 6.20
CA GLY A 171 -4.50 -26.00 7.61
C GLY A 171 -2.98 -25.97 7.81
N ASP A 172 -2.18 -25.68 6.78
CA ASP A 172 -0.72 -25.71 6.84
C ASP A 172 -0.07 -24.31 6.99
N ASN A 173 0.92 -24.22 7.88
CA ASN A 173 1.73 -23.04 8.20
C ASN A 173 2.54 -22.56 6.98
N PRO A 174 2.49 -21.27 6.56
CA PRO A 174 3.06 -20.86 5.28
C PRO A 174 4.56 -20.54 5.39
N SER A 175 5.38 -21.30 4.69
CA SER A 175 6.71 -20.91 4.26
C SER A 175 6.96 -21.53 2.88
N VAL A 176 6.26 -21.03 1.86
CA VAL A 176 6.49 -21.45 0.46
C VAL A 176 6.90 -20.22 -0.34
N LEU A 177 8.19 -20.16 -0.69
CA LEU A 177 8.73 -19.26 -1.70
C LEU A 177 8.18 -19.67 -3.07
N ILE A 178 7.35 -18.83 -3.67
CA ILE A 178 6.87 -19.04 -5.03
C ILE A 178 7.92 -18.48 -5.99
N GLN A 179 8.61 -19.35 -6.74
CA GLN A 179 9.39 -18.94 -7.91
C GLN A 179 8.48 -18.88 -9.16
N PRO A 180 8.76 -17.98 -10.12
CA PRO A 180 7.97 -17.89 -11.34
C PRO A 180 8.11 -19.18 -12.18
N PRO A 181 7.09 -19.52 -12.99
CA PRO A 181 7.11 -20.71 -13.82
C PRO A 181 8.22 -20.61 -14.88
N LYS A 182 8.84 -21.77 -15.17
CA LYS A 182 9.82 -21.94 -16.25
C LYS A 182 9.22 -21.72 -17.63
#